data_AF-A0A662A5D6-F1
#
_entry.id   AF-A0A662A5D6-F1
#
_cell.length_a   1.000
_cell.length_b   1.000
_cell.length_c   1.000
_cell.angle_alpha   90.00
_cell.angle_beta   90.00
_cell.angle_gamma   90.00
#
_symmetry.space_group_name_H-M   'P 1'
#
loop_
_entity.id
_entity.type
_entity.pdbx_description
1 polymer ?
#
loop_
_entity_poly.entity_id
_entity_poly.type
_entity_poly.pdbx_seq_one_letter_code
_entity_poly.pdbx_strand_id
1 'polypeptide(L)'
;QMEYVHMKDMRAACFEPMNVISRYKYQDGLGYYETTKDASTDFFFSYLRKGSYVSEYPLRVNFNGSFISGITTIQCMYAPEFSSHSEGFKVGVGK
;
A
#
# COMPACT_ATOMS: atom_id res chain seq x y z
N GLN A 1 6.96 -18.08 -4.92
CA GLN A 1 6.74 -17.30 -6.15
C GLN A 1 5.24 -17.13 -6.25
N MET A 2 4.75 -15.90 -6.35
CA MET A 2 3.33 -15.60 -6.39
C MET A 2 3.04 -14.75 -7.62
N GLU A 3 1.92 -15.01 -8.28
CA GLU A 3 1.51 -14.29 -9.48
C GLU A 3 0.21 -13.54 -9.18
N TYR A 4 0.06 -12.36 -9.78
CA TYR A 4 -1.13 -11.51 -9.64
C TYR A 4 -1.49 -11.24 -8.17
N VAL A 5 -0.53 -10.67 -7.45
CA VAL A 5 -0.69 -10.26 -6.06
C VAL A 5 -1.21 -8.84 -6.01
N HIS A 6 -2.23 -8.62 -5.20
CA HIS A 6 -2.77 -7.31 -4.91
C HIS A 6 -2.45 -6.97 -3.45
N MET A 7 -1.74 -5.87 -3.26
CA MET A 7 -1.53 -5.26 -1.94
C MET A 7 -2.38 -4.01 -1.85
N LYS A 8 -3.19 -3.90 -0.81
CA LYS A 8 -4.00 -2.73 -0.50
C LYS A 8 -3.52 -2.15 0.81
N ASP A 9 -3.02 -0.92 0.76
CA ASP A 9 -2.56 -0.20 1.94
C ASP A 9 -3.59 0.85 2.37
N MET A 10 -4.26 0.63 3.50
CA MET A 10 -5.26 1.57 4.01
C MET A 10 -4.60 2.70 4.79
N ARG A 11 -4.93 3.92 4.42
CA ARG A 11 -4.29 5.11 4.98
C ARG A 11 -5.11 5.70 6.12
N ALA A 12 -4.43 6.28 7.11
CA ALA A 12 -5.10 7.12 8.11
C ALA A 12 -5.69 8.38 7.46
N ALA A 13 -6.85 8.84 7.95
CA ALA A 13 -7.59 9.99 7.41
C ALA A 13 -6.80 11.32 7.39
N CYS A 14 -5.71 11.40 8.15
CA CYS A 14 -4.84 12.56 8.23
C CYS A 14 -3.88 12.71 7.04
N PHE A 15 -3.62 11.63 6.31
CA PHE A 15 -2.61 11.60 5.27
C PHE A 15 -3.27 11.73 3.90
N GLU A 16 -2.76 12.65 3.07
CA GLU A 16 -3.12 12.77 1.67
C GLU A 16 -1.96 12.30 0.77
N PRO A 17 -2.26 11.62 -0.34
CA PRO A 17 -1.23 11.20 -1.26
C PRO A 17 -0.77 12.39 -2.10
N MET A 18 0.54 12.60 -2.21
CA MET A 18 1.06 13.67 -3.08
C MET A 18 0.91 13.34 -4.57
N ASN A 19 0.84 12.05 -4.91
CA ASN A 19 0.62 11.59 -6.27
C ASN A 19 -0.73 10.88 -6.39
N VAL A 20 -1.61 11.41 -7.22
CA VAL A 20 -2.92 10.81 -7.55
C VAL A 20 -2.92 10.08 -8.90
N ILE A 21 -1.82 10.14 -9.66
CA ILE A 21 -1.73 9.51 -10.97
C ILE A 21 -1.32 8.05 -10.80
N SER A 22 -2.21 7.15 -11.18
CA SER A 22 -1.92 5.73 -11.29
C SER A 22 -0.87 5.48 -12.38
N ARG A 23 0.17 4.73 -12.04
CA ARG A 23 1.26 4.47 -12.99
C ARG A 23 1.93 3.14 -12.75
N TYR A 24 2.55 2.64 -13.82
CA TYR A 24 3.46 1.52 -13.72
C TYR A 24 4.82 2.02 -13.20
N LYS A 25 5.33 1.38 -12.15
CA LYS A 25 6.67 1.61 -11.59
C LYS A 25 7.49 0.33 -11.72
N TYR A 26 8.79 0.49 -11.91
CA TYR A 26 9.74 -0.61 -11.93
C TYR A 26 10.89 -0.27 -11.01
N GLN A 27 11.08 -1.06 -9.96
CA GLN A 27 12.12 -0.86 -8.95
C GLN A 27 12.64 -2.21 -8.47
N ASP A 28 13.96 -2.33 -8.29
CA ASP A 28 14.63 -3.53 -7.73
C ASP A 28 14.24 -4.85 -8.42
N GLY A 29 14.03 -4.79 -9.74
CA GLY A 29 13.64 -5.97 -10.54
C GLY A 29 12.15 -6.34 -10.44
N LEU A 30 11.35 -5.56 -9.71
CA LEU A 30 9.91 -5.72 -9.54
C LEU A 30 9.15 -4.61 -10.27
N GLY A 31 8.31 -5.02 -11.22
CA GLY A 31 7.37 -4.14 -11.88
C GLY A 31 6.00 -4.22 -11.22
N TYR A 32 5.45 -3.07 -10.84
CA TYR A 32 4.15 -2.99 -10.18
C TYR A 32 3.34 -1.81 -10.68
N TYR A 33 2.01 -1.97 -10.65
CA TYR A 33 1.09 -0.89 -10.97
C TYR A 33 0.52 -0.32 -9.68
N GLU A 34 0.78 0.97 -9.44
CA GLU A 34 0.29 1.69 -8.28
C GLU A 34 -0.97 2.47 -8.65
N THR A 35 -2.04 2.30 -7.87
CA THR A 35 -3.29 3.04 -7.98
C THR A 35 -3.57 3.72 -6.65
N THR A 36 -3.55 5.04 -6.65
CA THR A 36 -3.89 5.82 -5.46
C THR A 36 -5.40 6.07 -5.44
N LYS A 37 -6.07 5.63 -4.37
CA LYS A 37 -7.47 5.93 -4.06
C LYS A 37 -7.54 6.91 -2.89
N ASP A 38 -8.74 7.38 -2.60
CA ASP A 38 -8.98 8.36 -1.52
C ASP A 38 -8.53 7.81 -0.16
N ALA A 39 -8.93 6.58 0.18
CA ALA A 39 -8.66 5.95 1.48
C ALA A 39 -7.57 4.87 1.46
N SER A 40 -7.06 4.49 0.28
CA SER A 40 -6.02 3.45 0.16
C SER A 40 -5.07 3.70 -1.00
N THR A 41 -3.88 3.11 -0.90
CA THR A 41 -2.97 2.95 -2.03
C THR A 41 -2.93 1.47 -2.40
N ASP A 42 -3.34 1.15 -3.62
CA ASP A 42 -3.41 -0.21 -4.11
C ASP A 42 -2.21 -0.48 -5.03
N PHE A 43 -1.52 -1.59 -4.82
CA PHE A 43 -0.39 -2.05 -5.61
C PHE A 43 -0.71 -3.39 -6.24
N PHE A 44 -0.55 -3.48 -7.55
CA PHE A 44 -0.76 -4.70 -8.32
C PHE A 44 0.57 -5.22 -8.85
N PHE A 45 0.94 -6.41 -8.42
CA PHE A 45 2.14 -7.11 -8.83
C PHE A 45 1.76 -8.23 -9.79
N SER A 46 2.24 -8.18 -11.02
CA SER A 46 2.04 -9.29 -11.96
C SER A 46 2.81 -10.54 -11.52
N TYR A 47 4.03 -10.35 -11.02
CA TYR A 47 4.91 -11.44 -10.63
C TYR A 47 5.82 -11.04 -9.47
N LEU A 48 5.69 -11.76 -8.34
CA LEU A 48 6.46 -11.52 -7.13
C LEU A 48 7.40 -12.71 -6.86
N ARG A 49 8.69 -12.52 -7.14
CA ARG A 49 9.74 -13.51 -6.83
C ARG A 49 9.99 -13.54 -5.33
N LYS A 50 10.51 -14.66 -4.81
CA LYS A 50 10.96 -14.74 -3.41
C LYS A 50 12.02 -13.66 -3.16
N GLY A 51 11.80 -12.83 -2.15
CA GLY A 51 12.68 -11.70 -1.82
C GLY A 51 11.97 -10.72 -0.89
N SER A 52 12.67 -9.63 -0.55
CA SER A 52 12.14 -8.50 0.19
C SER A 52 12.05 -7.30 -0.74
N TYR A 53 10.88 -6.67 -0.82
CA TYR A 53 10.65 -5.48 -1.63
C TYR A 53 10.10 -4.39 -0.73
N VAL A 54 10.54 -3.15 -0.96
CA VAL A 54 10.09 -1.98 -0.22
C VAL A 54 9.33 -1.08 -1.18
N SER A 55 8.05 -0.86 -0.91
CA SER A 55 7.20 0.02 -1.71
C SER A 55 7.04 1.35 -0.98
N GLU A 56 7.62 2.41 -1.52
CA GLU A 56 7.54 3.75 -0.93
C GLU A 56 6.66 4.67 -1.78
N TYR A 57 5.85 5.47 -1.09
CA TYR A 57 5.02 6.49 -1.72
C TYR A 57 4.91 7.74 -0.82
N PRO A 58 5.03 8.95 -1.39
CA PRO A 58 5.03 10.18 -0.59
C PRO A 58 3.62 10.53 -0.11
N LEU A 59 3.52 10.80 1.19
CA LEU A 59 2.30 11.25 1.86
C LEU A 59 2.51 12.62 2.51
N ARG A 60 1.46 13.45 2.50
CA ARG A 60 1.40 14.73 3.18
C ARG A 60 0.44 14.65 4.35
N VAL A 61 0.80 15.30 5.45
CA VAL A 61 -0.04 15.48 6.64
C VAL A 61 -0.92 16.71 6.47
N ASN A 62 -2.23 16.59 6.69
CA ASN A 62 -3.16 17.73 6.66
C ASN A 62 -3.78 18.10 8.00
N PHE A 63 -4.00 17.15 8.91
CA PHE A 63 -4.67 17.39 10.19
C PHE A 63 -3.78 16.99 11.36
N ASN A 64 -3.79 17.77 12.44
CA ASN A 64 -3.09 17.39 13.67
C ASN A 64 -4.07 16.66 14.61
N GLY A 65 -3.61 15.60 15.27
CA GLY A 65 -4.45 14.79 16.14
C GLY A 65 -4.03 13.32 16.20
N SER A 66 -4.83 12.51 16.90
CA SER A 66 -4.66 11.06 16.97
C SER A 66 -5.58 10.36 15.98
N PHE A 67 -5.02 9.63 15.03
CA PHE A 67 -5.74 8.89 14.00
C PHE A 67 -5.42 7.40 14.08
N ILE A 68 -6.31 6.58 13.55
CA ILE A 68 -6.06 5.14 13.39
C ILE A 68 -5.65 4.93 11.94
N SER A 69 -4.47 4.35 11.74
CA SER A 69 -4.07 3.82 10.43
C SER A 69 -4.78 2.51 10.19
N GLY A 70 -5.26 2.33 8.96
CA GLY A 70 -5.87 1.07 8.55
C GLY A 70 -4.84 -0.05 8.46
N ILE A 71 -5.31 -1.23 8.09
CA ILE A 71 -4.47 -2.39 7.83
C ILE A 71 -3.97 -2.38 6.39
N THR A 72 -2.74 -2.86 6.19
CA THR A 72 -2.22 -3.20 4.86
C THR A 72 -2.54 -4.66 4.61
N THR A 73 -3.29 -4.97 3.56
CA THR A 73 -3.58 -6.36 3.16
C THR A 73 -2.82 -6.72 1.92
N ILE A 74 -2.35 -7.96 1.82
CA ILE A 74 -1.75 -8.53 0.62
C ILE A 74 -2.43 -9.85 0.30
N GLN A 75 -2.88 -10.02 -0.93
CA GLN A 75 -3.66 -11.18 -1.34
C GLN A 75 -3.38 -11.57 -2.78
N CYS A 76 -3.30 -12.88 -3.05
CA CYS A 76 -3.25 -13.39 -4.42
C CYS A 76 -4.65 -13.41 -5.04
N MET A 77 -4.78 -12.87 -6.25
CA MET A 77 -6.08 -12.81 -6.95
C MET A 77 -6.57 -14.18 -7.42
N TYR A 78 -5.65 -15.07 -7.80
CA TYR A 78 -5.99 -16.42 -8.27
C TYR A 78 -6.01 -17.49 -7.17
N ALA A 79 -5.48 -17.18 -5.99
CA ALA A 79 -5.40 -18.11 -4.87
C ALA A 79 -5.66 -17.35 -3.56
N PRO A 80 -6.93 -17.03 -3.25
CA PRO A 80 -7.30 -16.14 -2.15
C PRO A 80 -6.92 -16.66 -0.76
N GLU A 81 -6.71 -17.97 -0.63
CA GLU A 81 -6.14 -18.62 0.55
C GLU A 81 -4.74 -18.09 0.92
N PHE A 82 -3.98 -17.60 -0.07
CA PHE A 82 -2.75 -16.85 0.15
C PHE A 82 -3.06 -15.38 0.35
N SER A 83 -3.42 -15.05 1.59
CA SER A 83 -3.59 -13.67 2.04
C SER A 83 -2.85 -13.44 3.35
N SER A 84 -2.46 -12.20 3.57
CA SER A 84 -1.86 -11.73 4.81
C SER A 84 -2.27 -10.28 5.03
N HIS A 85 -2.24 -9.84 6.28
CA HIS A 85 -2.54 -8.47 6.64
C HIS A 85 -1.64 -8.00 7.77
N SER A 86 -1.36 -6.71 7.80
CA SER A 86 -0.72 -6.06 8.94
C SER A 86 -1.74 -5.82 10.06
N GLU A 87 -1.23 -5.48 11.24
CA GLU A 87 -2.04 -4.89 12.30
C GLU A 87 -2.29 -3.41 12.00
N GLY A 88 -3.44 -2.90 12.46
CA GLY A 88 -3.72 -1.47 12.43
C GLY A 88 -3.05 -0.80 13.63
N PHE A 89 -2.55 0.42 13.45
CA PHE A 89 -1.83 1.14 14.51
C PHE A 89 -2.32 2.57 14.65
N LYS A 90 -2.13 3.15 15.85
CA LYS A 90 -2.48 4.54 16.12
C LYS A 90 -1.33 5.46 15.73
N VAL A 91 -1.66 6.53 15.03
CA VAL A 91 -0.73 7.58 14.61
C VAL A 91 -1.09 8.86 15.35
N GLY A 92 -0.13 9.38 16.12
CA GLY A 92 -0.21 10.71 16.72
C GLY A 92 0.51 11.73 15.84
N VAL A 93 -0.21 12.70 15.31
CA VAL A 93 0.34 13.81 14.55
C VAL A 93 0.35 15.05 15.43
N GLY A 94 1.54 15.41 15.90
CA GLY A 94 1.83 16.64 16.64
C GLY A 94 2.45 17.71 15.75
N LYS A 95 2.51 18.94 16.28
CA LYS A 95 3.24 20.05 15.67
C LYS A 95 4.75 19.86 15.83
#